data_AF-A0A930ITN7-F1
#
_entry.id   AF-A0A930ITN7-F1
#
_cell.length_a   1.000
_cell.length_b   1.000
_cell.length_c   1.000
_cell.angle_alpha   90.00
_cell.angle_beta   90.00
_cell.angle_gamma   90.00
#
_symmetry.space_group_name_H-M   'P 1'
#
loop_
_entity.id
_entity.type
_entity.pdbx_description
1 polymer ?
#
loop_
_entity_poly.entity_id
_entity_poly.type
_entity_poly.pdbx_seq_one_letter_code
_entity_poly.pdbx_strand_id
1 'polypeptide(L)'
;ALALMEKQGITDKVIYSDSYNAILWVNKKHCKTTLERNSKTEQLYQVIARAEQWLRTHKVTTPIIKWETKQWGEIPADFGRK
;
A
#
# COMPACT_ATOMS: atom_id res chain seq x y z
N ALA A 1 4.22 -3.14 3.64
CA ALA A 1 4.83 -2.22 4.63
C ALA A 1 4.14 -2.32 5.99
N LEU A 2 2.84 -2.00 6.11
CA LEU A 2 2.13 -2.00 7.40
C LEU A 2 2.28 -3.29 8.22
N ALA A 3 1.98 -4.45 7.63
CA ALA A 3 2.14 -5.75 8.30
C ALA A 3 3.58 -6.04 8.75
N LEU A 4 4.59 -5.50 8.05
CA LEU A 4 5.97 -5.62 8.46
C LEU A 4 6.29 -4.74 9.66
N MET A 5 5.81 -3.49 9.66
CA MET A 5 6.00 -2.56 10.78
C MET A 5 5.35 -3.09 12.06
N GLU A 6 4.13 -3.60 11.97
CA GLU A 6 3.46 -4.26 13.11
C GLU A 6 4.27 -5.46 13.61
N LYS A 7 4.70 -6.36 12.71
CA LYS A 7 5.51 -7.53 13.07
C LYS A 7 6.83 -7.15 13.75
N GLN A 8 7.43 -6.01 13.37
CA GLN A 8 8.68 -5.51 13.95
C GLN A 8 8.45 -4.64 15.18
N GLY A 9 7.21 -4.37 15.58
CA GLY A 9 6.89 -3.48 16.71
C GLY A 9 7.25 -2.01 16.45
N ILE A 10 7.38 -1.59 15.20
CA ILE A 10 7.73 -0.22 14.81
C ILE A 10 6.47 0.65 14.88
N THR A 11 6.46 1.64 15.77
CA THR A 11 5.31 2.52 16.02
C THR A 11 5.62 4.00 15.85
N ASP A 12 6.89 4.36 15.71
CA ASP A 12 7.42 5.73 15.67
C ASP A 12 7.76 6.22 14.25
N LYS A 13 7.33 5.48 13.22
CA LYS A 13 7.62 5.78 11.81
C LYS A 13 6.37 6.07 11.00
N VAL A 14 6.58 6.77 9.89
CA VAL A 14 5.58 7.06 8.86
C VAL A 14 5.90 6.28 7.59
N ILE A 15 4.87 5.95 6.81
CA ILE A 15 5.01 5.39 5.46
C ILE A 15 4.73 6.50 4.47
N TYR A 16 5.66 6.71 3.53
CA TYR A 16 5.41 7.55 2.36
C TYR A 16 4.97 6.69 1.18
N SER A 17 4.01 7.20 0.41
CA SER A 17 3.66 6.67 -0.90
C SER A 17 3.38 7.82 -1.86
N ASP A 18 3.87 7.73 -3.09
CA ASP A 18 3.59 8.68 -4.15
C ASP A 18 2.24 8.42 -4.85
N SER A 19 1.57 7.30 -4.55
CA SER A 19 0.30 6.92 -5.16
C SER A 19 -0.91 7.30 -4.31
N TYR A 20 -1.63 8.34 -4.75
CA TYR A 20 -2.87 8.77 -4.09
C TYR A 20 -3.93 7.65 -4.06
N ASN A 21 -4.07 6.90 -5.16
CA ASN A 21 -5.03 5.81 -5.27
C ASN A 21 -4.72 4.68 -4.28
N ALA A 22 -3.44 4.31 -4.14
CA ALA A 22 -3.05 3.26 -3.20
C ALA A 22 -3.31 3.67 -1.74
N ILE A 23 -2.98 4.92 -1.38
CA ILE A 23 -3.29 5.46 -0.05
C ILE A 23 -4.80 5.42 0.21
N LEU A 24 -5.61 5.84 -0.77
CA LEU A 24 -7.07 5.80 -0.67
C LEU A 24 -7.60 4.37 -0.48
N TRP A 25 -7.06 3.39 -1.21
CA TRP A 25 -7.46 1.98 -1.08
C TRP A 25 -7.12 1.40 0.28
N VAL A 26 -5.95 1.75 0.84
CA VAL A 26 -5.58 1.34 2.20
C VAL A 26 -6.51 1.95 3.23
N ASN A 27 -6.81 3.25 3.12
CA ASN A 27 -7.75 3.94 4.02
C ASN A 27 -9.16 3.34 3.95
N LYS A 28 -9.61 2.95 2.75
CA LYS A 28 -10.90 2.27 2.53
C LYS A 28 -10.85 0.77 2.83
N LYS A 29 -9.68 0.22 3.13
CA LYS A 29 -9.43 -1.23 3.29
C LYS A 29 -9.97 -2.04 2.11
N HIS A 30 -9.92 -1.46 0.91
CA HIS A 30 -10.48 -2.04 -0.30
C HIS A 30 -9.74 -1.54 -1.55
N CYS A 31 -9.20 -2.48 -2.32
CA CYS A 31 -8.50 -2.25 -3.57
C CYS A 31 -9.50 -2.22 -4.73
N LYS A 32 -9.62 -1.06 -5.40
CA LYS A 32 -10.53 -0.87 -6.53
C LYS A 32 -9.80 -0.99 -7.87
N THR A 33 -9.14 -2.13 -8.10
CA THR A 33 -8.49 -2.44 -9.38
C THR A 33 -9.54 -2.72 -10.47
N THR A 34 -9.26 -2.30 -11.70
CA THR A 34 -10.07 -2.59 -12.90
C THR A 34 -9.46 -3.69 -13.77
N LEU A 35 -8.37 -4.32 -13.31
CA LEU A 35 -7.73 -5.43 -14.01
C LEU A 35 -8.74 -6.57 -14.20
N GLU A 36 -8.66 -7.29 -15.31
CA GLU A 36 -9.52 -8.46 -15.50
C GLU A 36 -9.06 -9.61 -14.60
N ARG A 37 -10.01 -10.29 -13.94
CA ARG A 37 -9.72 -11.51 -13.20
C ARG A 37 -9.75 -12.72 -14.12
N ASN A 38 -8.58 -13.33 -14.33
CA ASN A 38 -8.39 -14.54 -15.13
C ASN A 38 -7.26 -15.39 -14.52
N SER A 39 -6.92 -16.52 -15.13
CA SER A 39 -5.90 -17.45 -14.63
C SER A 39 -4.51 -16.82 -14.44
N LYS A 40 -4.16 -15.79 -15.21
CA LYS A 40 -2.88 -15.07 -15.11
C LYS A 40 -2.87 -14.08 -13.95
N THR A 41 -4.01 -13.49 -13.62
CA THR A 41 -4.12 -12.45 -12.58
C THR A 41 -4.60 -12.99 -11.24
N GLU A 42 -5.03 -14.25 -11.17
CA GLU A 42 -5.57 -14.87 -9.95
C GLU A 42 -4.61 -14.77 -8.76
N GLN A 43 -3.32 -14.99 -8.96
CA GLN A 43 -2.32 -14.85 -7.89
C GLN A 43 -2.26 -13.43 -7.34
N LEU A 44 -2.40 -12.40 -8.19
CA LEU A 44 -2.46 -11.01 -7.75
C LEU A 44 -3.72 -10.76 -6.93
N TYR A 45 -4.87 -11.27 -7.36
CA TYR A 45 -6.13 -11.16 -6.61
C TYR A 45 -6.06 -11.83 -5.24
N GLN A 46 -5.38 -12.98 -5.13
CA GLN A 46 -5.16 -13.64 -3.83
C GLN A 46 -4.31 -12.77 -2.88
N VAL A 47 -3.26 -12.12 -3.41
CA VAL A 47 -2.44 -11.18 -2.62
C VAL A 47 -3.26 -9.97 -2.18
N ILE A 48 -4.08 -9.41 -3.07
CA ILE A 48 -4.99 -8.30 -2.74
C ILE A 48 -5.98 -8.72 -1.64
N ALA A 49 -6.64 -9.86 -1.79
CA ALA A 49 -7.61 -10.35 -0.81
C ALA A 49 -6.96 -10.56 0.56
N ARG A 50 -5.75 -11.13 0.61
CA ARG A 50 -4.99 -11.27 1.85
C ARG A 50 -4.63 -9.92 2.47
N ALA A 51 -4.24 -8.94 1.65
CA ALA A 51 -3.93 -7.60 2.13
C ALA A 51 -5.16 -6.88 2.70
N GLU A 52 -6.30 -6.96 2.00
CA GLU A 52 -7.57 -6.41 2.50
C GLU A 52 -8.01 -7.06 3.81
N GLN A 53 -7.90 -8.39 3.89
CA GLN A 53 -8.23 -9.12 5.11
C GLN A 53 -7.37 -8.66 6.28
N TRP A 54 -6.05 -8.53 6.07
CA TRP A 54 -5.14 -8.05 7.10
C TRP A 54 -5.51 -6.63 7.56
N LEU A 55 -5.82 -5.72 6.63
CA LEU A 55 -6.26 -4.35 6.96
C LEU A 55 -7.56 -4.31 7.75
N ARG A 56 -8.48 -5.26 7.52
CA ARG A 56 -9.75 -5.35 8.25
C ARG A 56 -9.57 -5.89 9.67
N THR A 57 -8.67 -6.84 9.87
CA THR A 57 -8.48 -7.51 11.17
C THR A 57 -7.45 -6.86 12.08
N HIS A 58 -6.58 -5.97 11.56
CA HIS A 58 -5.53 -5.31 12.33
C HIS A 58 -5.78 -3.80 12.45
N LYS A 59 -5.30 -3.21 13.55
CA LYS A 59 -5.38 -1.77 13.79
C LYS A 59 -4.16 -1.09 13.17
N VAL A 60 -4.39 -0.32 12.11
CA VAL A 60 -3.35 0.50 11.51
C VAL A 60 -3.19 1.79 12.29
N THR A 61 -2.05 1.95 12.96
CA THR A 61 -1.66 3.18 13.69
C THR A 61 -0.62 3.99 12.93
N THR A 62 0.16 3.35 12.05
CA THR A 62 1.19 3.97 11.25
C THR A 62 0.59 4.99 10.27
N PRO A 63 1.02 6.27 10.31
CA PRO A 63 0.59 7.27 9.34
C PRO A 63 1.07 6.93 7.94
N ILE A 64 0.19 7.11 6.95
CA ILE A 64 0.52 6.98 5.53
C ILE A 64 0.38 8.35 4.89
N ILE A 65 1.48 8.89 4.38
CA ILE A 65 1.58 10.26 3.89
C ILE A 65 1.88 10.24 2.38
N LYS A 66 1.28 11.17 1.65
CA LYS A 66 1.57 11.37 0.23
C LYS A 66 2.98 11.95 0.08
N TRP A 67 3.81 11.28 -0.72
CA TRP A 67 5.07 11.83 -1.19
C TRP A 67 4.80 12.84 -2.31
N GLU A 68 5.15 14.10 -2.13
CA GLU A 68 4.90 15.15 -3.12
C GLU A 68 6.00 15.17 -4.19
N THR A 69 5.91 14.24 -5.16
CA THR A 69 6.91 14.05 -6.22
C THR A 69 7.29 15.34 -6.96
N LYS A 70 6.34 16.25 -7.16
CA LYS A 70 6.59 17.54 -7.82
C LYS A 70 7.49 18.48 -7.01
N GLN A 71 7.43 18.39 -5.68
CA GLN A 71 8.18 19.27 -4.78
C GLN A 71 9.50 18.63 -4.33
N TRP A 72 9.52 17.31 -4.14
CA TRP A 72 10.64 16.59 -3.52
C TRP A 72 11.40 15.70 -4.49
N GLY A 73 11.01 15.67 -5.76
CA GLY A 73 11.54 14.73 -6.75
C GLY A 73 10.98 13.32 -6.59
N GLU A 74 11.53 12.38 -7.35
CA GLU A 74 11.12 10.97 -7.28
C GLU A 74 11.30 10.39 -5.88
N ILE A 75 10.35 9.54 -5.47
CA ILE A 75 10.41 8.91 -4.16
C ILE A 75 11.68 8.05 -4.05
N PRO A 76 12.39 7.99 -2.91
CA PRO A 76 13.61 7.19 -2.78
C PRO A 76 13.42 5.68 -3.04
N ALA A 77 12.18 5.20 -3.01
CA ALA A 77 11.80 3.82 -3.31
C ALA A 77 11.44 3.59 -4.81
N ASP A 78 11.58 4.60 -5.66
CA ASP A 78 11.35 4.47 -7.11
C ASP A 78 12.40 3.53 -7.72
N PHE A 79 11.99 2.80 -8.76
CA PHE A 79 12.85 1.81 -9.41
C PHE A 79 13.76 2.40 -10.49
N GLY A 80 13.62 3.68 -10.83
CA GLY A 80 14.42 4.36 -11.86
C GLY A 80 14.20 3.80 -13.27
N ARG A 81 13.00 3.29 -13.55
CA ARG A 81 12.66 2.64 -14.84
C ARG A 81 11.74 3.51 -15.72
N LYS A 82 11.72 4.82 -15.48
CA LYS A 82 10.94 5.78 -16.25
C LYS A 82 11.74 6.28 -17.45
#